data_AF-A0A955E4W8-F1
#
_entry.id   AF-A0A955E4W8-F1
#
_cell.length_a   1.000
_cell.length_b   1.000
_cell.length_c   1.000
_cell.angle_alpha   90.00
_cell.angle_beta   90.00
_cell.angle_gamma   90.00
#
_symmetry.space_group_name_H-M   'P 1'
#
loop_
_entity.id
_entity.type
_entity.pdbx_description
1 polymer ?
#
loop_
_entity_poly.entity_id
_entity_poly.type
_entity_poly.pdbx_seq_one_letter_code
_entity_poly.pdbx_strand_id
1 'polypeptide(L)'
;EEDKKRRELVDLKNRADGTIAQVRKSLEEHGGKVSGEVRSKIESALSNLESKVKDENITKPALEAGLKELEEASMELGKIVYEQATAEHQASGGAAPSGGADDVIDADFEVKDD
;
A
#
# COMPACT_ATOMS: atom_id res chain seq x y z
N GLU A 1 8.64 20.75 -25.18
CA GLU A 1 7.45 19.91 -24.87
C GLU A 1 7.77 18.42 -24.86
N GLU A 2 8.31 17.84 -25.93
CA GLU A 2 8.63 16.39 -25.97
C GLU A 2 9.72 15.96 -24.97
N ASP A 3 10.81 16.72 -24.82
CA ASP A 3 11.85 16.44 -23.80
C ASP A 3 11.32 16.49 -22.36
N LYS A 4 10.34 17.36 -22.11
CA LYS A 4 9.70 17.49 -20.79
C LYS A 4 8.79 16.30 -20.53
N LYS A 5 7.98 15.91 -21.50
CA LYS A 5 7.13 14.70 -21.44
C LYS A 5 7.94 13.43 -21.24
N ARG A 6 9.09 13.29 -21.92
CA ARG A 6 9.99 12.15 -21.71
C ARG A 6 10.57 12.12 -20.30
N ARG A 7 11.03 13.26 -19.78
CA ARG A 7 11.51 13.33 -18.38
C ARG A 7 10.44 12.96 -17.37
N GLU A 8 9.25 13.56 -17.48
CA GLU A 8 8.14 13.27 -16.58
C GLU A 8 7.74 11.79 -16.62
N LEU A 9 7.77 11.16 -17.81
CA LEU A 9 7.48 9.73 -17.94
C LEU A 9 8.55 8.88 -17.25
N VAL A 10 9.84 9.22 -17.42
CA VAL A 10 10.95 8.52 -16.76
C VAL A 10 10.89 8.67 -15.24
N ASP A 11 10.63 9.88 -14.73
CA ASP A 11 10.43 10.12 -13.30
C ASP A 11 9.26 9.28 -12.75
N LEU A 12 8.17 9.19 -13.51
CA LEU A 12 7.01 8.39 -13.12
C LEU A 12 7.32 6.89 -13.14
N LYS A 13 8.12 6.41 -14.12
CA LYS A 13 8.61 5.02 -14.17
C LYS A 13 9.47 4.68 -12.95
N ASN A 14 10.42 5.56 -12.61
CA ASN A 14 11.26 5.38 -11.42
C ASN A 14 10.43 5.35 -10.13
N ARG A 15 9.40 6.20 -10.03
CA ARG A 15 8.45 6.16 -8.90
C ARG A 15 7.68 4.85 -8.86
N ALA A 16 7.17 4.40 -10.01
CA ALA A 16 6.45 3.13 -10.12
C ALA A 16 7.32 1.93 -9.72
N ASP A 17 8.57 1.85 -10.18
CA ASP A 17 9.51 0.81 -9.78
C ASP A 17 9.77 0.84 -8.26
N GLY A 18 9.93 2.02 -7.68
CA GLY A 18 10.05 2.19 -6.23
C GLY A 18 8.84 1.66 -5.47
N THR A 19 7.63 2.01 -5.91
CA THR A 19 6.38 1.51 -5.31
C THR A 19 6.24 0.00 -5.46
N ILE A 20 6.55 -0.57 -6.64
CA ILE A 20 6.54 -2.03 -6.87
C ILE A 20 7.45 -2.72 -5.86
N ALA A 21 8.68 -2.25 -5.71
CA ALA A 21 9.64 -2.86 -4.80
C ALA A 21 9.18 -2.79 -3.33
N GLN A 22 8.65 -1.64 -2.91
CA GLN A 22 8.14 -1.44 -1.56
C GLN A 22 6.95 -2.37 -1.27
N VAL A 23 5.95 -2.41 -2.15
CA VAL A 23 4.75 -3.23 -1.95
C VAL A 23 5.06 -4.71 -2.02
N ARG A 24 5.94 -5.12 -2.94
CA ARG A 24 6.41 -6.51 -3.03
C ARG A 24 7.06 -6.95 -1.72
N LYS A 25 7.93 -6.12 -1.15
CA LYS A 25 8.55 -6.38 0.15
C LYS A 25 7.49 -6.50 1.25
N SER A 26 6.54 -5.56 1.33
CA SER A 26 5.45 -5.62 2.31
C SER A 26 4.59 -6.87 2.14
N LEU A 27 4.39 -7.36 0.91
CA LEU A 27 3.67 -8.59 0.64
C LEU A 27 4.49 -9.84 1.01
N GLU A 28 5.82 -9.81 0.89
CA GLU A 28 6.68 -10.88 1.39
C GLU A 28 6.67 -10.94 2.92
N GLU A 29 6.71 -9.79 3.59
CA GLU A 29 6.72 -9.68 5.06
C GLU A 29 5.35 -9.96 5.70
N HIS A 30 4.27 -9.48 5.07
CA HIS A 30 2.92 -9.49 5.64
C HIS A 30 1.87 -10.21 4.78
N GLY A 31 2.21 -10.70 3.59
CA GLY A 31 1.26 -11.36 2.68
C GLY A 31 0.77 -12.72 3.16
N GLY A 32 1.34 -13.28 4.23
CA GLY A 32 0.76 -14.41 4.97
C GLY A 32 -0.38 -14.02 5.91
N LYS A 33 -0.49 -12.72 6.26
CA LYS A 33 -1.50 -12.17 7.17
C LYS A 33 -2.73 -11.62 6.43
N VAL A 34 -2.62 -11.38 5.12
CA VAL A 34 -3.75 -10.93 4.27
C VAL A 34 -4.52 -12.12 3.70
N SER A 35 -5.78 -11.91 3.34
CA SER A 35 -6.59 -12.95 2.70
C SER A 35 -6.04 -13.30 1.31
N GLY A 36 -6.27 -14.53 0.85
CA GLY A 36 -5.79 -14.98 -0.47
C GLY A 36 -6.34 -14.14 -1.63
N GLU A 37 -7.56 -13.59 -1.48
CA GLU A 37 -8.14 -12.69 -2.48
C GLU A 37 -7.40 -11.34 -2.53
N VAL A 38 -7.14 -10.72 -1.38
CA VAL A 38 -6.39 -9.46 -1.28
C VAL A 38 -4.96 -9.64 -1.80
N ARG A 39 -4.30 -10.73 -1.40
CA ARG A 39 -2.97 -11.08 -1.91
C ARG A 39 -2.95 -11.18 -3.43
N SER A 40 -3.90 -11.92 -4.01
CA SER A 40 -3.99 -12.11 -5.46
C SER A 40 -4.24 -10.79 -6.20
N LYS A 41 -5.07 -9.88 -5.64
CA LYS A 41 -5.27 -8.53 -6.19
C LYS A 41 -3.98 -7.73 -6.19
N ILE A 42 -3.21 -7.74 -5.11
CA ILE A 42 -1.92 -7.03 -5.01
C ILE A 42 -0.89 -7.63 -5.97
N GLU A 43 -0.76 -8.95 -6.04
CA GLU A 43 0.15 -9.63 -6.97
C GLU A 43 -0.20 -9.32 -8.44
N SER A 44 -1.49 -9.26 -8.75
CA SER A 44 -1.97 -8.87 -10.07
C SER A 44 -1.64 -7.41 -10.39
N ALA A 45 -1.89 -6.49 -9.47
CA ALA A 45 -1.57 -5.07 -9.63
C ALA A 45 -0.05 -4.82 -9.76
N LEU A 46 0.76 -5.55 -8.98
CA LEU A 46 2.23 -5.53 -9.09
C LEU A 46 2.70 -5.94 -10.49
N SER A 47 2.21 -7.07 -10.99
CA SER A 47 2.56 -7.58 -12.32
C SER A 47 2.10 -6.64 -13.44
N ASN A 48 0.90 -6.06 -13.30
CA ASN A 48 0.35 -5.08 -14.22
C ASN A 48 1.23 -3.82 -14.28
N LEU A 49 1.59 -3.23 -13.13
CA LEU A 49 2.44 -2.05 -13.07
C LEU A 49 3.85 -2.34 -13.58
N GLU A 50 4.44 -3.49 -13.23
CA GLU A 50 5.76 -3.90 -13.71
C GLU A 50 5.79 -4.01 -15.25
N SER A 51 4.73 -4.57 -15.84
CA SER A 51 4.58 -4.66 -17.29
C SER A 51 4.45 -3.28 -17.94
N LYS A 52 3.68 -2.37 -17.33
CA LYS A 52 3.52 -0.98 -17.79
C LYS A 52 4.83 -0.18 -17.73
N VAL A 53 5.63 -0.35 -16.69
CA VAL A 53 6.93 0.33 -16.56
C VAL A 53 7.89 -0.12 -17.66
N LYS A 54 7.89 -1.42 -17.97
CA LYS A 54 8.71 -2.03 -19.03
C LYS A 54 8.23 -1.66 -20.44
N ASP A 55 6.98 -1.26 -20.60
CA ASP A 55 6.45 -0.81 -21.90
C ASP A 55 7.04 0.55 -22.31
N GLU A 56 7.77 0.56 -23.42
CA GLU A 56 8.39 1.76 -23.98
C GLU A 56 7.39 2.76 -24.57
N ASN A 57 6.17 2.29 -24.89
CA ASN A 57 5.09 3.11 -25.44
C ASN A 57 4.04 3.51 -24.39
N ILE A 58 4.28 3.20 -23.12
CA ILE A 58 3.33 3.53 -22.06
C ILE A 58 3.12 5.04 -21.98
N THR A 59 1.85 5.44 -21.86
CA THR A 59 1.50 6.83 -21.66
C THR A 59 1.52 7.17 -20.17
N LYS A 60 1.88 8.42 -19.84
CA LYS A 60 1.82 8.93 -18.46
C LYS A 60 0.50 8.56 -17.73
N PRO A 61 -0.70 8.83 -18.29
CA PRO A 61 -1.95 8.45 -17.62
C PRO A 61 -2.13 6.95 -17.44
N ALA A 62 -1.64 6.12 -18.37
CA ALA A 62 -1.73 4.67 -18.24
C ALA A 62 -0.82 4.12 -17.13
N LEU A 63 0.32 4.79 -16.88
CA LEU A 63 1.24 4.48 -15.81
C LEU A 63 0.73 5.01 -14.45
N GLU A 64 0.18 6.23 -14.41
CA GLU A 64 -0.49 6.80 -13.23
C GLU A 64 -1.67 5.94 -12.77
N ALA A 65 -2.47 5.44 -13.72
CA ALA A 65 -3.57 4.53 -13.40
C ALA A 65 -3.09 3.23 -12.76
N GLY A 66 -2.00 2.63 -13.27
CA GLY A 66 -1.43 1.41 -12.68
C GLY A 66 -0.80 1.66 -11.30
N LEU A 67 -0.17 2.83 -11.11
CA LEU A 67 0.33 3.28 -9.81
C LEU A 67 -0.82 3.36 -8.80
N LYS A 68 -1.91 4.04 -9.17
CA LYS A 68 -3.09 4.18 -8.33
C LYS A 68 -3.72 2.84 -7.98
N GLU A 69 -3.85 1.94 -8.96
CA GLU A 69 -4.36 0.57 -8.75
C GLU A 69 -3.52 -0.20 -7.73
N LEU A 70 -2.19 -0.10 -7.83
CA LEU A 70 -1.28 -0.71 -6.87
C LEU A 70 -1.40 -0.06 -5.48
N GLU A 71 -1.49 1.26 -5.40
CA GLU A 71 -1.69 1.99 -4.14
C GLU A 71 -3.01 1.60 -3.46
N GLU A 72 -4.10 1.51 -4.23
CA GLU A 72 -5.42 1.08 -3.75
C GLU A 72 -5.39 -0.35 -3.22
N ALA A 73 -4.79 -1.29 -3.94
CA ALA A 73 -4.61 -2.66 -3.47
C ALA A 73 -3.71 -2.74 -2.22
N SER A 74 -2.69 -1.87 -2.14
CA SER A 74 -1.76 -1.83 -1.02
C SER A 74 -2.35 -1.22 0.25
N MET A 75 -3.33 -0.31 0.12
CA MET A 75 -4.06 0.21 1.28
C MET A 75 -4.79 -0.90 2.04
N GLU A 76 -5.33 -1.88 1.32
CA GLU A 76 -6.01 -3.04 1.90
C GLU A 76 -5.04 -3.91 2.72
N LEU A 77 -3.79 -4.06 2.25
CA LEU A 77 -2.71 -4.69 3.01
C LEU A 77 -2.28 -3.85 4.23
N GLY A 78 -2.12 -2.54 4.06
CA GLY A 78 -1.76 -1.62 5.15
C GLY A 78 -2.77 -1.65 6.30
N LYS A 79 -4.07 -1.70 5.98
CA LYS A 79 -5.14 -1.78 6.97
C LYS A 79 -5.04 -3.08 7.80
N ILE A 80 -4.85 -4.22 7.14
CA ILE A 80 -4.72 -5.52 7.81
C ILE A 80 -3.47 -5.55 8.71
N VAL A 81 -2.34 -5.03 8.22
CA VAL A 81 -1.10 -4.95 9.01
C VAL A 81 -1.28 -4.07 10.24
N TYR A 82 -1.95 -2.92 10.10
CA TYR A 82 -2.22 -1.99 11.21
C TYR A 82 -3.20 -2.59 12.23
N GLU A 83 -4.29 -3.22 11.78
CA GLU A 83 -5.25 -3.92 12.65
C GLU A 83 -4.55 -5.03 13.45
N GLN A 84 -3.64 -5.79 12.82
CA GLN A 84 -2.87 -6.81 13.54
C GLN A 84 -1.79 -6.25 14.46
N ALA A 85 -1.11 -5.17 14.08
CA ALA A 85 -0.16 -4.50 14.97
C ALA A 85 -0.85 -4.00 16.24
N THR A 86 -2.10 -3.53 16.11
CA THR A 86 -2.93 -3.11 17.25
C THR A 86 -3.36 -4.30 18.11
N ALA A 87 -3.73 -5.44 17.48
CA ALA A 87 -4.11 -6.66 18.18
C ALA A 87 -2.92 -7.35 18.90
N GLU A 88 -1.73 -7.37 18.29
CA GLU A 88 -0.50 -7.89 18.92
C GLU A 88 -0.05 -7.00 20.10
N HIS A 89 -0.32 -5.69 20.06
CA HIS A 89 -0.07 -4.79 21.19
C HIS A 89 -1.05 -5.01 22.35
N GLN A 90 -2.30 -5.37 22.07
CA GLN A 90 -3.29 -5.72 23.11
C GLN A 90 -3.07 -7.10 23.76
N ALA A 91 -2.43 -8.04 23.06
CA ALA A 91 -2.10 -9.36 23.60
C ALA A 91 -0.82 -9.36 24.48
N SER A 92 -0.07 -8.25 24.49
CA SER A 92 1.23 -8.11 25.13
C SER A 92 1.20 -7.15 26.32
N GLY A 93 0.31 -7.35 27.29
CA GLY A 93 0.51 -6.78 28.63
C GLY A 93 -0.70 -6.10 29.26
N GLY A 94 -1.23 -6.74 30.30
CA GLY A 94 -1.72 -5.98 31.44
C GLY A 94 -0.60 -5.16 32.08
N ALA A 95 -1.01 -4.06 32.73
CA ALA A 95 -0.25 -3.06 33.49
C ALA A 95 0.30 -1.84 32.72
N ALA A 96 -0.48 -0.76 32.74
CA ALA A 96 -0.04 0.64 32.54
C ALA A 96 0.71 1.18 33.80
N PRO A 97 1.16 2.46 33.90
CA PRO A 97 1.31 3.54 32.90
C PRO A 97 2.67 4.31 32.97
N SER A 98 3.10 4.99 31.90
CA SER A 98 3.65 6.37 31.90
C SER A 98 4.49 6.71 30.67
N GLY A 99 4.10 7.81 30.01
CA GLY A 99 5.05 8.82 29.53
C GLY A 99 5.47 8.75 28.06
N GLY A 100 4.73 9.45 27.19
CA GLY A 100 5.23 9.92 25.91
C GLY A 100 4.21 9.85 24.79
N ALA A 101 3.46 10.94 24.63
CA ALA A 101 2.54 11.26 23.54
C ALA A 101 2.94 10.70 22.15
N ASP A 102 2.06 9.91 21.54
CA ASP A 102 1.40 10.28 20.27
C ASP A 102 0.22 9.32 20.05
N ASP A 103 -0.90 9.64 20.72
CA ASP A 103 -2.20 8.98 20.58
C ASP A 103 -3.06 9.92 19.74
N VAL A 104 -3.12 9.67 18.43
CA VAL A 104 -4.14 10.22 17.51
C VAL A 104 -4.24 9.34 16.28
N ILE A 105 -5.07 8.31 16.35
CA ILE A 105 -5.85 7.87 15.19
C ILE A 105 -7.30 7.69 15.65
N ASP A 106 -8.07 8.76 15.41
CA ASP A 106 -9.53 8.86 15.40
C ASP A 106 -10.19 7.64 14.74
N ALA A 107 -11.03 6.91 15.48
CA ALA A 107 -12.17 6.19 14.94
C ALA A 107 -13.17 5.88 16.06
N ASP A 108 -13.83 6.93 16.52
CA ASP A 108 -15.14 6.86 17.14
C ASP A 108 -16.09 6.13 16.17
N PHE A 109 -16.47 4.89 16.50
CA PHE A 109 -17.66 4.27 15.91
C PHE A 109 -18.45 3.59 17.02
N GLU A 110 -18.98 4.42 17.91
CA GLU A 110 -20.20 4.12 18.64
C GLU A 110 -21.37 4.38 17.67
N VAL A 111 -21.98 3.32 17.14
CA VAL A 111 -23.40 3.39 16.76
C VAL A 111 -24.09 2.24 17.48
N LYS A 112 -24.42 2.55 18.72
CA LYS A 112 -25.48 1.90 19.47
C LYS A 112 -26.77 2.57 19.02
N ASP A 113 -27.66 1.82 18.37
CA ASP A 113 -29.09 2.13 18.44
C ASP A 113 -29.86 0.81 18.48
N ASP A 114 -30.67 0.73 19.54
CA ASP A 114 -31.63 -0.30 19.92
C ASP A 114 -32.85 -0.27 18.99
#